data_AF-W4V6G4-F1
#
_entry.id   AF-W4V6G4-F1
#
_cell.length_a   1.000
_cell.length_b   1.000
_cell.length_c   1.000
_cell.angle_alpha   90.00
_cell.angle_beta   90.00
_cell.angle_gamma   90.00
#
_symmetry.space_group_name_H-M   'P 1'
#
loop_
_entity.id
_entity.type
_entity.pdbx_description
1 polymer ?
#
loop_
_entity_poly.entity_id
_entity_poly.type
_entity_poly.pdbx_seq_one_letter_code
_entity_poly.pdbx_strand_id
1 'polypeptide(L)'
;MAIDADLNAGLISEAEARERRKKIQRESDFYGAMDGATKFVKGDAIAGLIITIINIVGGIIIGVVMRNEEIGTALQSYAILTIGDGLVSQVPALLISVATGLIVTKSTSDDGITNDLKKQIIYNPKVFFISAGFCVLLSIPLATLPFLALAALFMIIGLQLRKHSVEVEKQEEIQIEQNEVEEIRKPENVVNLLQVDPIELEFGYGIIPLADVNQGGDLLDRVVMIRRQLALELGMIVPIIRLRDNIQLSPNEYIIKIKGVEVSGGELMLDHYLAMSPGFVEEEIDGIKTTEPAFGYLQCG
;
A
#
# COMPACT_ATOMS: atom_id res chain seq x y z
N MET A 1 -17.59 -12.74 11.02
CA MET A 1 -17.15 -14.10 11.40
C MET A 1 -15.64 -14.24 11.43
N ALA A 2 -14.89 -14.14 10.32
CA ALA A 2 -13.42 -14.21 10.37
C ALA A 2 -12.80 -13.08 11.22
N ILE A 3 -13.29 -11.84 11.06
CA ILE A 3 -12.82 -10.68 11.85
C ILE A 3 -13.01 -10.88 13.36
N ASP A 4 -14.11 -11.52 13.77
CA ASP A 4 -14.42 -11.75 15.19
C ASP A 4 -13.54 -12.85 15.78
N ALA A 5 -13.18 -13.85 14.97
CA ALA A 5 -12.22 -14.86 15.35
C ALA A 5 -10.81 -14.28 15.50
N ASP A 6 -10.38 -13.41 14.57
CA ASP A 6 -9.07 -12.75 14.62
C ASP A 6 -8.95 -11.78 15.80
N LEU A 7 -10.03 -11.05 16.13
CA LEU A 7 -10.08 -10.18 17.30
C LEU A 7 -10.00 -10.99 18.61
N ASN A 8 -10.75 -12.08 18.70
CA ASN A 8 -10.73 -12.97 19.88
C ASN A 8 -9.40 -13.72 20.03
N ALA A 9 -8.69 -13.96 18.93
CA ALA A 9 -7.34 -14.55 18.93
C ALA A 9 -6.22 -13.53 19.24
N GLY A 10 -6.56 -12.25 19.40
CA GLY A 10 -5.59 -11.17 19.66
C GLY A 10 -4.69 -10.83 18.47
N LEU A 11 -5.04 -11.28 17.25
CA LEU A 11 -4.26 -11.04 16.03
C LEU A 11 -4.45 -9.62 15.48
N ILE A 12 -5.56 -8.97 15.82
CA ILE A 12 -5.91 -7.61 15.39
C ILE A 12 -6.46 -6.79 16.56
N SER A 13 -6.29 -5.46 16.49
CA SER A 13 -6.82 -4.54 17.50
C SER A 13 -8.33 -4.26 17.30
N GLU A 14 -9.01 -3.74 18.33
CA GLU A 14 -10.42 -3.35 18.24
C GLU A 14 -10.68 -2.26 17.17
N ALA A 15 -9.73 -1.32 17.04
CA ALA A 15 -9.78 -0.29 16.01
C ALA A 15 -9.70 -0.90 14.61
N GLU A 16 -8.76 -1.82 14.40
CA GLU A 16 -8.57 -2.50 13.12
C GLU A 16 -9.75 -3.41 12.77
N ALA A 17 -10.32 -4.12 13.75
CA ALA A 17 -11.53 -4.91 13.58
C ALA A 17 -12.73 -4.04 13.16
N ARG A 18 -12.88 -2.85 13.74
CA ARG A 18 -13.93 -1.89 13.38
C ARG A 18 -13.76 -1.38 11.95
N GLU A 19 -12.54 -1.07 11.54
CA GLU A 19 -12.24 -0.63 10.17
C GLU A 19 -12.53 -1.73 9.15
N ARG A 20 -12.06 -2.96 9.41
CA ARG A 20 -12.32 -4.12 8.55
C ARG A 20 -13.82 -4.41 8.41
N ARG A 21 -14.58 -4.29 9.52
CA ARG A 21 -16.06 -4.40 9.46
C ARG A 21 -16.67 -3.31 8.59
N LYS A 22 -16.25 -2.06 8.74
CA LYS A 22 -16.72 -0.93 7.90
C LYS A 22 -16.39 -1.15 6.42
N LYS A 23 -15.25 -1.78 6.11
CA LYS A 23 -14.86 -2.14 4.74
C LYS A 23 -15.77 -3.23 4.16
N ILE A 24 -15.99 -4.33 4.89
CA ILE A 24 -16.89 -5.41 4.44
C ILE A 24 -18.32 -4.90 4.28
N GLN A 25 -18.80 -4.04 5.18
CA GLN A 25 -20.12 -3.43 5.06
C GLN A 25 -20.24 -2.62 3.78
N ARG A 26 -19.26 -1.75 3.48
CA ARG A 26 -19.23 -0.98 2.22
C ARG A 26 -19.22 -1.87 0.98
N GLU A 27 -18.49 -2.98 1.02
CA GLU A 27 -18.44 -3.94 -0.07
C GLU A 27 -19.80 -4.63 -0.28
N SER A 28 -20.44 -5.06 0.80
CA SER A 28 -21.80 -5.62 0.77
C SER A 28 -22.83 -4.61 0.25
N ASP A 29 -22.78 -3.37 0.70
CA ASP A 29 -23.66 -2.29 0.25
C ASP A 29 -23.45 -1.97 -1.23
N PHE A 30 -22.19 -1.98 -1.71
CA PHE A 30 -21.85 -1.79 -3.10
C PHE A 30 -22.43 -2.90 -3.99
N TYR A 31 -22.23 -4.17 -3.62
CA TYR A 31 -22.77 -5.30 -4.40
C TYR A 31 -24.30 -5.36 -4.35
N GLY A 32 -24.91 -5.01 -3.21
CA GLY A 32 -26.37 -4.88 -3.09
C GLY A 32 -26.95 -3.79 -3.98
N ALA A 33 -26.30 -2.62 -4.03
CA ALA A 33 -26.69 -1.52 -4.92
C ALA A 33 -26.45 -1.86 -6.40
N MET A 34 -25.35 -2.57 -6.72
CA MET A 34 -25.01 -2.98 -8.09
C MET A 34 -25.99 -3.99 -8.66
N ASP A 35 -26.43 -5.00 -7.88
CA ASP A 35 -27.40 -5.99 -8.37
C ASP A 35 -28.74 -5.34 -8.73
N GLY A 36 -29.18 -4.37 -7.91
CA GLY A 36 -30.35 -3.54 -8.19
C GLY A 36 -30.18 -2.72 -9.48
N ALA A 37 -29.13 -1.89 -9.53
CA ALA A 37 -28.86 -1.02 -10.69
C ALA A 37 -28.73 -1.82 -12.00
N THR A 38 -28.06 -2.98 -11.97
CA THR A 38 -27.85 -3.82 -13.16
C THR A 38 -29.17 -4.37 -13.71
N LYS A 39 -30.13 -4.73 -12.85
CA LYS A 39 -31.46 -5.21 -13.27
C LYS A 39 -32.30 -4.10 -13.89
N PHE A 40 -32.28 -2.89 -13.33
CA PHE A 40 -33.02 -1.74 -13.87
C PHE A 40 -32.45 -1.25 -15.21
N VAL A 41 -31.13 -1.11 -15.31
CA VAL A 41 -30.46 -0.67 -16.55
C VAL A 41 -30.66 -1.68 -17.68
N LYS A 42 -30.62 -2.99 -17.38
CA LYS A 42 -30.89 -4.03 -18.37
C LYS A 42 -32.35 -4.00 -18.85
N GLY A 43 -33.30 -3.75 -17.96
CA GLY A 43 -34.72 -3.61 -18.31
C GLY A 43 -34.99 -2.39 -19.20
N ASP A 44 -34.41 -1.25 -18.85
CA ASP A 44 -34.53 0.01 -19.60
C ASP A 44 -33.93 -0.10 -21.02
N ALA A 45 -32.75 -0.73 -21.14
CA ALA A 45 -32.11 -0.96 -22.43
C ALA A 45 -32.93 -1.88 -23.35
N ILE A 46 -33.55 -2.94 -22.80
CA ILE A 46 -34.41 -3.85 -23.57
C ILE A 46 -35.68 -3.12 -24.03
N ALA A 47 -36.31 -2.34 -23.15
CA ALA A 47 -37.51 -1.56 -23.49
C ALA A 47 -37.20 -0.51 -24.58
N GLY A 48 -36.09 0.23 -24.45
CA GLY A 48 -35.64 1.20 -25.44
C GLY A 48 -35.36 0.58 -26.81
N LEU A 49 -34.76 -0.61 -26.85
CA LEU A 49 -34.54 -1.35 -28.11
C LEU A 49 -35.86 -1.75 -28.77
N ILE A 50 -36.83 -2.25 -28.00
CA ILE A 50 -38.16 -2.61 -28.50
C ILE A 50 -38.88 -1.38 -29.08
N ILE A 51 -38.86 -0.26 -28.36
CA ILE A 51 -39.47 1.01 -28.80
C ILE A 51 -38.81 1.50 -30.10
N THR A 52 -37.49 1.43 -30.19
CA THR A 52 -36.72 1.80 -31.40
C THR A 52 -37.15 0.98 -32.62
N ILE A 53 -37.28 -0.34 -32.45
CA ILE A 53 -37.73 -1.23 -33.54
C ILE A 53 -39.16 -0.89 -33.96
N ILE A 54 -40.07 -0.67 -32.99
CA ILE A 54 -41.46 -0.32 -33.28
C ILE A 54 -41.55 1.03 -34.02
N ASN A 55 -40.79 2.04 -33.59
CA ASN A 55 -40.81 3.37 -34.21
C ASN A 55 -40.25 3.34 -35.64
N ILE A 56 -39.19 2.58 -35.89
CA ILE A 56 -38.62 2.44 -37.23
C ILE A 56 -39.57 1.65 -38.14
N VAL A 57 -40.02 0.46 -37.74
CA VAL A 57 -40.88 -0.39 -38.57
C VAL A 57 -42.26 0.23 -38.77
N GLY A 58 -42.89 0.71 -37.69
CA GLY A 58 -44.18 1.38 -37.74
C GLY A 58 -44.13 2.69 -38.52
N GLY A 59 -43.06 3.48 -38.34
CA GLY A 59 -42.84 4.71 -39.09
C GLY A 59 -42.71 4.47 -40.59
N ILE A 60 -41.95 3.46 -41.00
CA ILE A 60 -41.82 3.08 -42.42
C ILE A 60 -43.16 2.61 -42.99
N ILE A 61 -43.91 1.78 -42.26
CA ILE A 61 -45.23 1.32 -42.71
C ILE A 61 -46.18 2.50 -42.90
N ILE A 62 -46.25 3.43 -41.95
CA ILE A 62 -47.11 4.62 -42.04
C ILE A 62 -46.64 5.54 -43.18
N GLY A 63 -45.34 5.79 -43.30
CA GLY A 63 -44.75 6.63 -44.35
C GLY A 63 -45.04 6.11 -45.75
N VAL A 64 -44.83 4.82 -45.97
CA VAL A 64 -44.98 4.20 -47.30
C VAL A 64 -46.46 3.93 -47.63
N VAL A 65 -47.23 3.36 -46.69
CA VAL A 65 -48.59 2.89 -46.96
C VAL A 65 -49.64 4.00 -46.79
N MET A 66 -49.51 4.85 -45.79
CA MET A 66 -50.52 5.89 -45.50
C MET A 66 -50.17 7.25 -46.11
N ARG A 67 -48.88 7.58 -46.22
CA ARG A 67 -48.42 8.87 -46.76
C ARG A 67 -47.86 8.82 -48.18
N ASN A 68 -47.79 7.63 -48.81
CA ASN A 68 -47.21 7.43 -50.16
C ASN A 68 -45.78 8.01 -50.31
N GLU A 69 -45.00 8.02 -49.23
CA GLU A 69 -43.60 8.45 -49.29
C GLU A 69 -42.73 7.36 -49.93
N GLU A 70 -41.68 7.75 -50.64
CA GLU A 70 -40.67 6.81 -51.14
C GLU A 70 -39.97 6.15 -49.94
N ILE A 71 -39.71 4.83 -50.03
CA ILE A 71 -39.15 4.02 -48.94
C ILE A 71 -37.86 4.65 -48.37
N GLY A 72 -36.99 5.19 -49.23
CA GLY A 72 -35.76 5.85 -48.80
C GLY A 72 -36.00 7.11 -47.96
N THR A 73 -36.99 7.92 -48.35
CA THR A 73 -37.38 9.15 -47.64
C THR A 73 -38.03 8.83 -46.30
N ALA A 74 -38.95 7.85 -46.27
CA ALA A 74 -39.56 7.38 -45.04
C ALA A 74 -38.52 6.82 -44.06
N LEU A 75 -37.56 6.01 -44.55
CA LEU A 75 -36.47 5.49 -43.74
C LEU A 75 -35.66 6.62 -43.09
N GLN A 76 -35.27 7.64 -43.87
CA GLN A 76 -34.47 8.76 -43.37
C GLN A 76 -35.23 9.58 -42.31
N SER A 77 -36.50 9.92 -42.58
CA SER A 77 -37.31 10.72 -41.65
C SER A 77 -37.57 9.99 -40.34
N TYR A 78 -38.05 8.75 -40.40
CA TYR A 78 -38.39 7.99 -39.18
C TYR A 78 -37.15 7.47 -38.44
N ALA A 79 -36.02 7.22 -39.13
CA ALA A 79 -34.76 6.90 -38.45
C ALA A 79 -34.23 8.11 -37.65
N ILE A 80 -34.22 9.32 -38.22
CA ILE A 80 -33.77 10.52 -37.51
C ILE A 80 -34.68 10.82 -36.31
N LEU A 81 -36.01 10.71 -36.48
CA LEU A 81 -36.96 10.90 -35.38
C LEU A 81 -36.76 9.87 -34.26
N THR A 82 -36.50 8.60 -34.62
CA THR A 82 -36.28 7.54 -33.63
C THR A 82 -34.94 7.72 -32.90
N ILE A 83 -33.88 8.15 -33.57
CA ILE A 83 -32.60 8.48 -32.93
C ILE A 83 -32.80 9.66 -31.98
N GLY A 84 -33.57 10.68 -32.37
CA GLY A 84 -33.93 11.80 -31.51
C GLY A 84 -34.67 11.36 -30.24
N ASP A 85 -35.69 10.52 -30.38
CA ASP A 85 -36.45 9.95 -29.26
C ASP A 85 -35.57 9.11 -28.31
N GLY A 86 -34.66 8.31 -28.88
CA GLY A 86 -33.67 7.55 -28.12
C GLY A 86 -32.72 8.45 -27.31
N LEU A 87 -32.24 9.56 -27.89
CA LEU A 87 -31.38 10.51 -27.18
C LEU A 87 -32.13 11.27 -26.08
N VAL A 88 -33.37 11.68 -26.32
CA VAL A 88 -34.20 12.43 -25.35
C VAL A 88 -34.60 11.54 -24.16
N SER A 89 -34.82 10.25 -24.38
CA SER A 89 -35.20 9.30 -23.31
C SER A 89 -34.00 8.74 -22.56
N GLN A 90 -32.93 8.33 -23.25
CA GLN A 90 -31.82 7.59 -22.63
C GLN A 90 -30.81 8.48 -21.90
N VAL A 91 -30.53 9.68 -22.39
CA VAL A 91 -29.54 10.56 -21.75
C VAL A 91 -29.99 10.97 -20.33
N PRO A 92 -31.25 11.40 -20.10
CA PRO A 92 -31.72 11.69 -18.74
C PRO A 92 -31.80 10.44 -17.86
N ALA A 93 -32.26 9.31 -18.39
CA ALA A 93 -32.36 8.06 -17.66
C ALA A 93 -30.99 7.60 -17.14
N LEU A 94 -29.95 7.69 -17.99
CA LEU A 94 -28.57 7.40 -17.60
C LEU A 94 -28.08 8.34 -16.50
N LEU A 95 -28.33 9.65 -16.63
CA LEU A 95 -27.94 10.64 -15.61
C LEU A 95 -28.61 10.37 -14.27
N ILE A 96 -29.91 10.04 -14.26
CA ILE A 96 -30.66 9.70 -13.05
C ILE A 96 -30.09 8.41 -12.44
N SER A 97 -29.87 7.36 -13.24
CA SER A 97 -29.30 6.11 -12.76
C SER A 97 -27.92 6.28 -12.14
N VAL A 98 -27.05 7.07 -12.77
CA VAL A 98 -25.71 7.38 -12.25
C VAL A 98 -25.80 8.21 -10.97
N ALA A 99 -26.67 9.22 -10.94
CA ALA A 99 -26.88 10.04 -9.74
C ALA A 99 -27.41 9.22 -8.55
N THR A 100 -28.42 8.36 -8.78
CA THR A 100 -28.95 7.46 -7.75
C THR A 100 -27.89 6.45 -7.32
N GLY A 101 -27.11 5.88 -8.24
CA GLY A 101 -26.00 4.99 -7.92
C GLY A 101 -24.93 5.65 -7.06
N LEU A 102 -24.55 6.89 -7.37
CA LEU A 102 -23.61 7.69 -6.57
C LEU A 102 -24.15 8.05 -5.19
N ILE A 103 -25.45 8.35 -5.08
CA ILE A 103 -26.09 8.64 -3.79
C ILE A 103 -26.11 7.39 -2.90
N VAL A 104 -26.50 6.24 -3.44
CA VAL A 104 -26.61 4.99 -2.67
C VAL A 104 -25.24 4.49 -2.23
N THR A 105 -24.26 4.45 -3.15
CA THR A 105 -22.92 3.91 -2.88
C THR A 105 -22.08 4.77 -1.92
N LYS A 106 -22.38 6.07 -1.81
CA LYS A 106 -21.57 7.03 -1.05
C LYS A 106 -22.26 7.56 0.22
N SER A 107 -23.49 7.13 0.52
CA SER A 107 -24.24 7.52 1.72
C SER A 107 -23.67 6.96 3.05
N THR A 108 -22.62 6.14 2.98
CA THR A 108 -21.97 5.47 4.11
C THR A 108 -20.63 6.09 4.54
N SER A 109 -20.17 7.17 3.89
CA SER A 109 -19.03 7.97 4.37
C SER A 109 -19.48 9.00 5.43
N ASP A 110 -18.68 9.17 6.49
CA ASP A 110 -19.01 10.06 7.61
C ASP A 110 -19.04 11.55 7.18
N ASP A 111 -18.29 11.89 6.13
CA ASP A 111 -18.40 13.16 5.41
C ASP A 111 -19.49 13.04 4.33
N GLY A 112 -20.48 13.95 4.36
CA GLY A 112 -21.58 13.93 3.42
C GLY A 112 -21.12 13.95 1.96
N ILE A 113 -21.77 13.15 1.10
CA ILE A 113 -21.49 12.95 -0.33
C ILE A 113 -21.14 14.25 -1.07
N THR A 114 -21.87 15.33 -0.77
CA THR A 114 -21.69 16.65 -1.37
C THR A 114 -20.28 17.20 -1.18
N ASN A 115 -19.67 17.02 -0.01
CA ASN A 115 -18.33 17.54 0.28
C ASN A 115 -17.24 16.72 -0.42
N ASP A 116 -17.37 15.40 -0.45
CA ASP A 116 -16.41 14.53 -1.14
C ASP A 116 -16.44 14.70 -2.65
N LEU A 117 -17.64 14.87 -3.20
CA LEU A 117 -17.84 15.04 -4.63
C LEU A 117 -17.35 16.43 -5.08
N LYS A 118 -17.53 17.47 -4.25
CA LYS A 118 -16.87 18.76 -4.42
C LYS A 118 -15.35 18.63 -4.38
N LYS A 119 -14.78 17.95 -3.37
CA LYS A 119 -13.34 17.70 -3.28
C LYS A 119 -12.81 17.00 -4.54
N GLN A 120 -13.44 15.93 -5.00
CA GLN A 120 -12.93 15.13 -6.12
C GLN A 120 -13.11 15.76 -7.50
N ILE A 121 -14.18 16.52 -7.74
CA ILE A 121 -14.44 17.13 -9.05
C ILE A 121 -13.85 18.54 -9.13
N ILE A 122 -14.02 19.35 -8.08
CA ILE A 122 -13.59 20.76 -8.08
C ILE A 122 -12.11 20.89 -7.77
N TYR A 123 -11.51 20.01 -6.97
CA TYR A 123 -10.09 20.11 -6.61
C TYR A 123 -9.18 19.19 -7.42
N ASN A 124 -9.70 18.47 -8.43
CA ASN A 124 -8.87 17.66 -9.30
C ASN A 124 -8.51 18.43 -10.59
N PRO A 125 -7.28 18.93 -10.72
CA PRO A 125 -6.89 19.75 -11.87
C PRO A 125 -6.98 18.99 -13.20
N LYS A 126 -6.90 17.65 -13.20
CA LYS A 126 -7.01 16.82 -14.42
C LYS A 126 -8.37 16.98 -15.10
N VAL A 127 -9.45 17.11 -14.34
CA VAL A 127 -10.82 17.26 -14.87
C VAL A 127 -10.96 18.54 -15.69
N PHE A 128 -10.34 19.63 -15.23
CA PHE A 128 -10.35 20.92 -15.92
C PHE A 128 -9.50 20.92 -17.19
N PHE A 129 -8.35 20.23 -17.21
CA PHE A 129 -7.56 20.09 -18.44
C PHE A 129 -8.25 19.24 -19.50
N ILE A 130 -8.90 18.13 -19.11
CA ILE A 130 -9.67 17.30 -20.05
C ILE A 130 -10.85 18.10 -20.61
N SER A 131 -11.58 18.81 -19.74
CA SER A 131 -12.69 19.68 -20.14
C SER A 131 -12.24 20.82 -21.07
N ALA A 132 -11.09 21.43 -20.80
CA ALA A 132 -10.51 22.46 -21.67
C ALA A 132 -10.15 21.91 -23.05
N GLY A 133 -9.51 20.73 -23.11
CA GLY A 133 -9.18 20.07 -24.38
C GLY A 133 -10.41 19.70 -25.20
N PHE A 134 -11.46 19.22 -24.54
CA PHE A 134 -12.74 18.93 -25.19
C PHE A 134 -13.42 20.20 -25.73
N CYS A 135 -13.38 21.31 -24.98
CA CYS A 135 -13.90 22.61 -25.44
C CYS A 135 -13.15 23.14 -26.68
N VAL A 136 -11.83 22.95 -26.75
CA VAL A 136 -11.05 23.29 -27.96
C VAL A 136 -11.47 22.44 -29.15
N LEU A 137 -11.70 21.14 -28.93
CA LEU A 137 -12.15 20.22 -29.98
C LEU A 137 -13.53 20.62 -30.52
N LEU A 138 -14.47 20.96 -29.63
CA LEU A 138 -15.82 21.42 -30.00
C LEU A 138 -15.90 22.86 -30.55
N SER A 139 -14.84 23.64 -30.38
CA SER A 139 -14.72 24.98 -30.97
C SER A 139 -14.77 24.92 -32.51
N ILE A 140 -14.30 23.83 -33.12
CA ILE A 140 -14.23 23.63 -34.57
C ILE A 140 -15.62 23.45 -35.22
N PRO A 141 -16.53 22.57 -34.72
CA PRO A 141 -17.84 22.33 -35.35
C PRO A 141 -19.00 23.24 -34.90
N LEU A 142 -18.94 23.95 -33.75
CA LEU A 142 -20.08 24.71 -33.22
C LEU A 142 -19.91 26.23 -33.26
N ALA A 143 -19.25 26.81 -32.26
CA ALA A 143 -19.09 28.25 -32.10
C ALA A 143 -17.70 28.55 -31.54
N THR A 144 -16.82 29.10 -32.37
CA THR A 144 -15.39 29.19 -32.06
C THR A 144 -15.10 30.05 -30.82
N LEU A 145 -15.67 31.25 -30.77
CA LEU A 145 -15.41 32.26 -29.74
C LEU A 145 -15.83 31.87 -28.30
N PRO A 146 -17.08 31.41 -28.03
CA PRO A 146 -17.49 31.06 -26.67
C PRO A 146 -16.79 29.81 -26.13
N PHE A 147 -16.54 28.80 -26.98
CA PHE A 147 -15.86 27.58 -26.56
C PHE A 147 -14.35 27.79 -26.33
N LEU A 148 -13.69 28.69 -27.07
CA LEU A 148 -12.31 29.11 -26.78
C LEU A 148 -12.20 29.90 -25.48
N ALA A 149 -13.15 30.79 -25.21
CA ALA A 149 -13.19 31.53 -23.94
C ALA A 149 -13.39 30.58 -22.74
N LEU A 150 -14.27 29.58 -22.88
CA LEU A 150 -14.50 28.57 -21.84
C LEU A 150 -13.29 27.64 -21.65
N ALA A 151 -12.63 27.25 -22.74
CA ALA A 151 -11.40 26.46 -22.69
C ALA A 151 -10.28 27.21 -21.94
N ALA A 152 -10.11 28.51 -22.22
CA ALA A 152 -9.14 29.35 -21.53
C ALA A 152 -9.45 29.47 -20.03
N LEU A 153 -10.73 29.65 -19.67
CA LEU A 153 -11.17 29.68 -18.27
C LEU A 153 -10.85 28.38 -17.53
N PHE A 154 -11.19 27.23 -18.10
CA PHE A 154 -10.88 25.93 -17.50
C PHE A 154 -9.36 25.67 -17.41
N MET A 155 -8.59 26.11 -18.39
CA MET A 155 -7.13 26.03 -18.36
C MET A 155 -6.54 26.84 -17.18
N ILE A 156 -7.04 28.06 -16.94
CA ILE A 156 -6.60 28.92 -15.85
C ILE A 156 -6.93 28.30 -14.49
N ILE A 157 -8.17 27.83 -14.32
CA ILE A 157 -8.63 27.18 -13.09
C ILE A 157 -7.82 25.90 -12.82
N GLY A 158 -7.59 25.07 -13.84
CA GLY A 158 -6.78 23.85 -13.72
C GLY A 158 -5.33 24.11 -13.30
N LEU A 159 -4.72 25.19 -13.80
CA LEU A 159 -3.36 25.59 -13.42
C LEU A 159 -3.29 26.14 -11.98
N GLN A 160 -4.28 26.91 -11.54
CA GLN A 160 -4.37 27.41 -10.16
C GLN A 160 -4.55 26.27 -9.16
N LEU A 161 -5.46 25.33 -9.45
CA LEU A 161 -5.70 24.16 -8.62
C LEU A 161 -4.46 23.26 -8.55
N ARG A 162 -3.76 23.04 -9.68
CA ARG A 162 -2.53 22.24 -9.69
C ARG A 162 -1.44 22.84 -8.79
N LYS A 163 -1.29 24.16 -8.76
CA LYS A 163 -0.33 24.82 -7.85
C LYS A 163 -0.72 24.59 -6.38
N HIS A 164 -2.00 24.73 -6.06
CA HIS A 164 -2.49 24.51 -4.70
C HIS A 164 -2.42 23.03 -4.26
N SER A 165 -2.64 22.07 -5.17
CA SER A 165 -2.50 20.64 -4.86
C SER A 165 -1.05 20.26 -4.55
N VAL A 166 -0.10 20.76 -5.35
CA VAL A 166 1.34 20.49 -5.14
C VAL A 166 1.84 21.14 -3.85
N GLU A 167 1.30 22.28 -3.46
CA GLU A 167 1.68 22.98 -2.22
C GLU A 167 1.10 22.31 -0.97
N VAL A 168 -0.11 21.75 -1.06
CA VAL A 168 -0.72 20.94 0.02
C VAL A 168 -0.02 19.60 0.16
N GLU A 169 0.28 18.89 -0.93
CA GLU A 169 1.00 17.61 -0.91
C GLU A 169 2.40 17.77 -0.30
N LYS A 170 3.10 18.86 -0.62
CA LYS A 170 4.40 19.21 -0.02
C LYS A 170 4.29 19.59 1.46
N GLN A 171 3.19 20.22 1.89
CA GLN A 171 2.95 20.53 3.31
C GLN A 171 2.56 19.28 4.10
N GLU A 172 1.83 18.35 3.51
CA GLU A 172 1.52 17.04 4.10
C GLU A 172 2.78 16.19 4.25
N GLU A 173 3.67 16.15 3.25
CA GLU A 173 4.98 15.49 3.37
C GLU A 173 5.83 16.08 4.52
N ILE A 174 5.88 17.41 4.65
CA ILE A 174 6.60 18.08 5.75
C ILE A 174 5.95 17.77 7.11
N GLN A 175 4.62 17.67 7.18
CA GLN A 175 3.91 17.30 8.42
C GLN A 175 4.09 15.83 8.77
N ILE A 176 4.18 14.93 7.80
CA ILE A 176 4.46 13.51 8.01
C ILE A 176 5.89 13.35 8.56
N GLU A 177 6.88 14.02 7.97
CA GLU A 177 8.26 14.04 8.49
C GLU A 177 8.32 14.64 9.91
N GLN A 178 7.57 15.71 10.19
CA GLN A 178 7.49 16.30 11.54
C GLN A 178 6.81 15.38 12.56
N ASN A 179 5.75 14.69 12.16
CA ASN A 179 5.03 13.73 13.01
C ASN A 179 5.87 12.48 13.27
N GLU A 180 6.64 11.97 12.30
CA GLU A 180 7.60 10.88 12.51
C GLU A 180 8.69 11.30 13.51
N VAL A 181 9.22 12.53 13.40
CA VAL A 181 10.21 13.07 14.35
C VAL A 181 9.62 13.30 15.74
N GLU A 182 8.34 13.67 15.86
CA GLU A 182 7.63 13.76 17.14
C GLU A 182 7.26 12.40 17.74
N GLU A 183 6.93 11.40 16.93
CA GLU A 183 6.66 10.03 17.38
C GLU A 183 7.90 9.39 18.01
N ILE A 184 9.09 9.65 17.46
CA ILE A 184 10.38 9.24 18.05
C ILE A 184 10.60 9.91 19.42
N ARG A 185 10.01 11.09 19.66
CA ARG A 185 10.18 11.89 20.89
C ARG A 185 9.10 11.64 21.94
N LYS A 186 8.05 10.86 21.65
CA LYS A 186 7.03 10.50 22.65
C LYS A 186 7.60 9.52 23.69
N PRO A 187 7.44 9.78 24.99
CA PRO A 187 7.93 8.91 26.07
C PRO A 187 7.13 7.60 26.27
N GLU A 188 6.38 7.13 25.26
CA GLU A 188 5.61 5.87 25.29
C GLU A 188 6.28 4.71 24.55
N ASN A 189 7.58 4.81 24.25
CA ASN A 189 8.35 3.69 23.69
C ASN A 189 8.92 2.74 24.76
N VAL A 190 8.29 2.62 25.94
CA VAL A 190 8.70 1.63 26.95
C VAL A 190 8.47 0.19 26.45
N VAL A 191 7.54 0.00 25.51
CA VAL A 191 7.28 -1.32 24.90
C VAL A 191 8.39 -1.76 23.95
N ASN A 192 9.06 -0.81 23.27
CA ASN A 192 10.23 -1.12 22.45
C ASN A 192 11.50 -1.39 23.28
N LEU A 193 11.53 -0.97 24.55
CA LEU A 193 12.53 -1.43 25.53
C LEU A 193 12.29 -2.86 26.03
N LEU A 194 11.08 -3.42 25.82
CA LEU A 194 10.72 -4.80 26.20
C LEU A 194 10.96 -5.81 25.07
N GLN A 195 11.41 -5.36 23.88
CA GLN A 195 11.77 -6.29 22.81
C GLN A 195 13.14 -6.89 23.12
N VAL A 196 13.13 -8.15 23.55
CA VAL A 196 14.35 -8.91 23.79
C VAL A 196 14.97 -9.25 22.43
N ASP A 197 16.22 -8.84 22.23
CA ASP A 197 16.95 -9.12 21.00
C ASP A 197 17.05 -10.66 20.79
N PRO A 198 16.85 -11.17 19.56
CA PRO A 198 16.80 -12.61 19.32
C PRO A 198 18.11 -13.33 19.69
N ILE A 199 19.26 -12.71 19.35
CA ILE A 199 20.60 -13.20 19.66
C ILE A 199 21.47 -11.98 20.00
N GLU A 200 22.13 -12.02 21.15
CA GLU A 200 23.06 -11.01 21.63
C GLU A 200 24.42 -11.65 21.92
N LEU A 201 25.50 -10.94 21.59
CA LEU A 201 26.87 -11.26 22.00
C LEU A 201 27.35 -10.09 22.87
N GLU A 202 27.40 -10.33 24.18
CA GLU A 202 27.97 -9.43 25.15
C GLU A 202 29.46 -9.70 25.32
N PHE A 203 30.28 -8.67 25.43
CA PHE A 203 31.71 -8.83 25.66
C PHE A 203 32.28 -7.75 26.56
N GLY A 204 33.33 -8.11 27.29
CA GLY A 204 34.13 -7.21 28.10
C GLY A 204 34.96 -6.23 27.26
N TYR A 205 35.49 -5.21 27.92
CA TYR A 205 36.21 -4.12 27.24
C TYR A 205 37.50 -4.57 26.52
N GLY A 206 38.08 -5.71 26.90
CA GLY A 206 39.26 -6.28 26.26
C GLY A 206 38.99 -6.83 24.86
N ILE A 207 37.73 -7.08 24.48
CA ILE A 207 37.36 -7.64 23.17
C ILE A 207 36.94 -6.53 22.18
N ILE A 208 36.74 -5.29 22.64
CA ILE A 208 36.33 -4.14 21.82
C ILE A 208 37.20 -3.99 20.53
N PRO A 209 38.53 -4.11 20.57
CA PRO A 209 39.36 -3.97 19.37
C PRO A 209 39.04 -4.99 18.27
N LEU A 210 38.54 -6.19 18.61
CA LEU A 210 38.12 -7.20 17.62
C LEU A 210 36.76 -6.88 17.00
N ALA A 211 35.91 -6.15 17.72
CA ALA A 211 34.57 -5.78 17.26
C ALA A 211 34.58 -4.48 16.43
N ASP A 212 35.56 -3.59 16.61
CA ASP A 212 35.66 -2.32 15.88
C ASP A 212 36.45 -2.45 14.57
N VAL A 213 35.75 -2.27 13.45
CA VAL A 213 36.33 -2.30 12.10
C VAL A 213 37.41 -1.22 11.91
N ASN A 214 37.30 -0.07 12.61
CA ASN A 214 38.29 1.00 12.51
C ASN A 214 39.62 0.66 13.18
N GLN A 215 39.61 -0.31 14.10
CA GLN A 215 40.79 -0.80 14.82
C GLN A 215 41.38 -2.05 14.16
N GLY A 216 40.85 -2.47 13.00
CA GLY A 216 41.28 -3.68 12.29
C GLY A 216 40.66 -4.98 12.83
N GLY A 217 39.58 -4.89 13.59
CA GLY A 217 38.83 -6.04 14.08
C GLY A 217 38.07 -6.77 12.97
N ASP A 218 38.02 -8.11 13.05
CA ASP A 218 37.42 -8.99 12.03
C ASP A 218 36.16 -9.72 12.54
N LEU A 219 35.75 -9.50 13.81
CA LEU A 219 34.65 -10.23 14.45
C LEU A 219 33.33 -10.03 13.71
N LEU A 220 33.05 -8.80 13.29
CA LEU A 220 31.84 -8.42 12.56
C LEU A 220 31.73 -9.17 11.23
N ASP A 221 32.83 -9.25 10.49
CA ASP A 221 32.90 -9.95 9.20
C ASP A 221 32.74 -11.47 9.36
N ARG A 222 33.37 -12.04 10.41
CA ARG A 222 33.20 -13.47 10.76
C ARG A 222 31.77 -13.82 11.10
N VAL A 223 31.08 -12.97 11.87
CA VAL A 223 29.66 -13.16 12.21
C VAL A 223 28.79 -13.17 10.94
N VAL A 224 29.05 -12.26 10.00
CA VAL A 224 28.33 -12.23 8.71
C VAL A 224 28.60 -13.50 7.90
N MET A 225 29.85 -13.98 7.88
CA MET A 225 30.23 -15.22 7.20
C MET A 225 29.51 -16.44 7.78
N ILE A 226 29.46 -16.58 9.11
CA ILE A 226 28.77 -17.68 9.81
C ILE A 226 27.29 -17.69 9.45
N ARG A 227 26.62 -16.53 9.49
CA ARG A 227 25.19 -16.43 9.11
C ARG A 227 24.95 -16.90 7.68
N ARG A 228 25.83 -16.53 6.75
CA ARG A 228 25.75 -16.95 5.35
C ARG A 228 25.97 -18.45 5.20
N GLN A 229 26.93 -19.01 5.92
CA GLN A 229 27.22 -20.44 5.89
C GLN A 229 26.05 -21.26 6.45
N LEU A 230 25.47 -20.87 7.59
CA LEU A 230 24.29 -21.53 8.17
C LEU A 230 23.08 -21.48 7.23
N ALA A 231 22.90 -20.36 6.50
CA ALA A 231 21.83 -20.26 5.51
C ALA A 231 22.03 -21.21 4.31
N LEU A 232 23.28 -21.44 3.88
CA LEU A 232 23.59 -22.31 2.75
C LEU A 232 23.59 -23.80 3.13
N GLU A 233 24.14 -24.16 4.29
CA GLU A 233 24.30 -25.55 4.72
C GLU A 233 23.05 -26.12 5.38
N LEU A 234 22.38 -25.33 6.23
CA LEU A 234 21.23 -25.78 7.02
C LEU A 234 19.89 -25.23 6.49
N GLY A 235 19.91 -24.32 5.51
CA GLY A 235 18.70 -23.71 4.94
C GLY A 235 17.97 -22.77 5.91
N MET A 236 18.62 -22.36 7.00
CA MET A 236 18.03 -21.53 8.06
C MET A 236 18.56 -20.10 8.03
N ILE A 237 17.65 -19.11 8.08
CA ILE A 237 18.03 -17.70 8.14
C ILE A 237 18.20 -17.30 9.60
N VAL A 238 19.45 -17.11 10.03
CA VAL A 238 19.79 -16.65 11.38
C VAL A 238 19.50 -15.14 11.49
N PRO A 239 18.79 -14.67 12.54
CA PRO A 239 18.53 -13.25 12.76
C PRO A 239 19.83 -12.45 12.97
N ILE A 240 19.73 -11.13 12.97
CA ILE A 240 20.88 -10.26 13.21
C ILE A 240 21.39 -10.50 14.64
N ILE A 241 22.69 -10.74 14.78
CA ILE A 241 23.36 -10.90 16.08
C ILE A 241 23.77 -9.50 16.54
N ARG A 242 23.26 -9.05 17.69
CA ARG A 242 23.60 -7.74 18.25
C ARG A 242 24.83 -7.85 19.14
N LEU A 243 25.84 -7.05 18.84
CA LEU A 243 27.06 -6.91 19.63
C LEU A 243 26.81 -5.85 20.71
N ARG A 244 27.01 -6.18 21.99
CA ARG A 244 26.87 -5.24 23.11
C ARG A 244 28.13 -5.28 23.99
N ASP A 245 28.66 -4.13 24.33
CA ASP A 245 29.65 -4.03 25.39
C ASP A 245 28.97 -4.16 26.75
N ASN A 246 29.52 -4.99 27.63
CA ASN A 246 29.05 -5.12 29.00
C ASN A 246 30.20 -4.91 29.98
N ILE A 247 30.17 -3.77 30.66
CA ILE A 247 31.20 -3.36 31.63
C ILE A 247 31.19 -4.24 32.89
N GLN A 248 30.10 -4.98 33.13
CA GLN A 248 30.00 -5.91 34.27
C GLN A 248 30.75 -7.22 34.03
N LEU A 249 31.09 -7.54 32.78
CA LEU A 249 31.86 -8.74 32.43
C LEU A 249 33.36 -8.53 32.69
N SER A 250 34.06 -9.64 32.89
CA SER A 250 35.51 -9.60 32.97
C SER A 250 36.11 -9.10 31.64
N PRO A 251 37.33 -8.51 31.65
CA PRO A 251 37.89 -7.82 30.48
C PRO A 251 37.91 -8.69 29.22
N ASN A 252 38.23 -9.97 29.41
CA ASN A 252 38.43 -10.97 28.36
C ASN A 252 37.22 -11.90 28.21
N GLU A 253 36.11 -11.62 28.88
CA GLU A 253 34.95 -12.51 28.91
C GLU A 253 33.93 -12.11 27.84
N TYR A 254 33.29 -13.12 27.24
CA TYR A 254 32.15 -12.93 26.35
C TYR A 254 31.01 -13.88 26.72
N ILE A 255 29.78 -13.43 26.47
CA ILE A 255 28.55 -14.16 26.74
C ILE A 255 27.63 -14.08 25.52
N ILE A 256 27.10 -15.22 25.10
CA ILE A 256 26.08 -15.33 24.06
C ILE A 256 24.72 -15.53 24.72
N LYS A 257 23.79 -14.61 24.44
CA LYS A 257 22.40 -14.70 24.88
C LYS A 257 21.47 -14.95 23.70
N ILE A 258 20.46 -15.80 23.90
CA ILE A 258 19.38 -16.01 22.94
C ILE A 258 18.08 -15.65 23.63
N LYS A 259 17.34 -14.69 23.07
CA LYS A 259 16.14 -14.11 23.71
C LYS A 259 16.40 -13.73 25.18
N GLY A 260 17.55 -13.11 25.45
CA GLY A 260 17.94 -12.59 26.77
C GLY A 260 18.39 -13.64 27.79
N VAL A 261 18.38 -14.93 27.43
CA VAL A 261 18.89 -16.01 28.28
C VAL A 261 20.33 -16.33 27.87
N GLU A 262 21.25 -16.38 28.82
CA GLU A 262 22.62 -16.83 28.62
C GLU A 262 22.65 -18.31 28.21
N VAL A 263 23.26 -18.58 27.05
CA VAL A 263 23.38 -19.93 26.48
C VAL A 263 24.80 -20.44 26.57
N SER A 264 25.79 -19.56 26.39
CA SER A 264 27.21 -19.92 26.41
C SER A 264 28.05 -18.70 26.79
N GLY A 265 29.17 -18.93 27.47
CA GLY A 265 30.17 -17.91 27.76
C GLY A 265 31.57 -18.49 27.73
N GLY A 266 32.57 -17.62 27.65
CA GLY A 266 33.98 -18.02 27.66
C GLY A 266 34.92 -16.84 27.77
N GLU A 267 36.21 -17.13 27.86
CA GLU A 267 37.27 -16.12 27.92
C GLU A 267 38.11 -16.13 26.64
N LEU A 268 38.51 -14.96 26.17
CA LEU A 268 39.33 -14.73 24.99
C LEU A 268 40.46 -13.75 25.30
N MET A 269 41.71 -14.15 25.01
CA MET A 269 42.89 -13.32 25.21
C MET A 269 43.41 -12.82 23.85
N LEU A 270 43.41 -11.50 23.61
CA LEU A 270 43.80 -10.91 22.32
C LEU A 270 45.23 -11.22 21.88
N ASP A 271 46.17 -11.24 22.83
CA ASP A 271 47.61 -11.38 22.54
C ASP A 271 48.10 -12.83 22.58
N HIS A 272 47.19 -13.80 22.65
CA HIS A 272 47.52 -15.22 22.73
C HIS A 272 46.84 -15.98 21.59
N TYR A 273 47.45 -17.10 21.21
CA TYR A 273 46.86 -18.05 20.28
C TYR A 273 46.35 -19.26 21.06
N LEU A 274 45.20 -19.80 20.66
CA LEU A 274 44.68 -21.03 21.21
C LEU A 274 45.32 -22.23 20.49
N ALA A 275 46.25 -22.93 21.13
CA ALA A 275 46.80 -24.16 20.58
C ALA A 275 45.94 -25.36 20.98
N MET A 276 45.38 -26.04 19.97
CA MET A 276 44.52 -27.22 20.18
C MET A 276 45.31 -28.51 19.96
N SER A 277 45.25 -29.42 20.94
CA SER A 277 45.81 -30.77 20.83
C SER A 277 44.81 -31.70 20.13
N PRO A 278 45.15 -32.32 18.98
CA PRO A 278 44.31 -33.35 18.35
C PRO A 278 44.39 -34.73 19.06
N GLY A 279 45.01 -34.79 20.25
CA GLY A 279 45.15 -36.02 21.06
C GLY A 279 46.48 -36.77 20.87
N PHE A 280 47.34 -36.34 19.95
CA PHE A 280 48.67 -36.92 19.71
C PHE A 280 49.74 -35.83 19.75
N VAL A 281 50.05 -35.33 20.94
CA VAL A 281 51.07 -34.28 21.13
C VAL A 281 52.35 -34.91 21.67
N GLU A 282 53.46 -34.70 20.97
CA GLU A 282 54.79 -35.21 21.33
C GLU A 282 55.50 -34.33 22.38
N GLU A 283 55.20 -33.03 22.42
CA GLU A 283 55.75 -32.07 23.39
C GLU A 283 54.66 -31.12 23.91
N GLU A 284 54.52 -31.00 25.23
CA GLU A 284 53.65 -29.99 25.85
C GLU A 284 54.26 -28.59 25.70
N ILE A 285 53.49 -27.65 25.17
CA ILE A 285 53.87 -26.25 25.02
C ILE A 285 53.57 -25.52 26.34
N ASP A 286 54.47 -24.65 26.78
CA ASP A 286 54.26 -23.82 27.96
C ASP A 286 53.24 -22.71 27.65
N GLY A 287 52.19 -22.60 28.46
CA GLY A 287 51.03 -21.77 28.14
C GLY A 287 49.91 -21.85 29.18
N ILE A 288 48.84 -21.10 28.94
CA ILE A 288 47.72 -20.99 29.90
C ILE A 288 46.73 -22.11 29.60
N LYS A 289 46.66 -23.08 30.53
CA LYS A 289 45.74 -24.22 30.38
C LYS A 289 44.29 -23.74 30.34
N THR A 290 43.63 -23.92 29.21
CA THR A 290 42.22 -23.61 29.01
C THR A 290 41.47 -24.73 28.27
N THR A 291 40.14 -24.62 28.22
CA THR A 291 39.26 -25.55 27.51
C THR A 291 38.61 -24.83 26.34
N GLU A 292 38.60 -25.47 25.18
CA GLU A 292 38.03 -24.91 23.96
C GLU A 292 36.49 -24.88 24.06
N PRO A 293 35.83 -23.74 23.73
CA PRO A 293 34.41 -23.54 24.00
C PRO A 293 33.43 -24.24 23.04
N ALA A 294 33.82 -24.64 21.82
CA ALA A 294 32.91 -25.24 20.85
C ALA A 294 32.72 -26.76 21.03
N PHE A 295 33.78 -27.49 21.40
CA PHE A 295 33.79 -28.95 21.48
C PHE A 295 34.22 -29.48 22.85
N GLY A 296 34.79 -28.64 23.73
CA GLY A 296 35.16 -29.02 25.08
C GLY A 296 36.35 -29.98 25.17
N TYR A 297 37.26 -29.97 24.19
CA TYR A 297 38.47 -30.82 24.22
C TYR A 297 39.41 -30.42 25.37
N LEU A 298 39.93 -31.45 26.06
CA LEU A 298 40.77 -31.31 27.25
C LEU A 298 42.17 -30.77 26.90
N GLN A 299 42.51 -29.64 27.52
CA GLN A 299 43.85 -29.05 27.63
C GLN A 299 44.41 -28.45 26.34
N CYS A 300 44.13 -27.16 26.17
CA CYS A 300 44.83 -26.25 25.27
C CYS A 300 45.81 -25.42 26.11
N GLY A 301 47.04 -25.21 25.63
CA GLY A 301 48.07 -24.38 26.26
C GLY A 301 48.38 -23.16 25.40
#